data_AF-A0A7W1PXN2-F1
#
_entry.id   AF-A0A7W1PXN2-F1
#
_cell.length_a   1.000
_cell.length_b   1.000
_cell.length_c   1.000
_cell.angle_alpha   90.00
_cell.angle_beta   90.00
_cell.angle_gamma   90.00
#
_symmetry.space_group_name_H-M   'P 1'
#
loop_
_entity.id
_entity.type
_entity.pdbx_description
1 polymer ?
#
loop_
_entity_poly.entity_id
_entity_poly.type
_entity_poly.pdbx_seq_one_letter_code
_entity_poly.pdbx_strand_id
1 'polypeptide(L)'
;MIKSFLPLLLLFAVQSVLSQETFISKINIGAYEHYSRNHIIATEGGGWVISGNFHSLTGNFFPNGFFILKYNSCGKLLWGKEFDKNLSVQDLKLSGNGEILLAGSLISSLSREKFLLKLDKDGNSVFGRKFNIEWRTASLNSLSLDESGNIFLTGDAHNNSADERGFEFVIKFNSEGNYIWHKGFDVGGYWGYSLVTKDGGVLIDSGRGFLYKINSNGKIEWAKYGYYGGKCEPIEV
;
A
#
# COMPACT_ATOMS: atom_id res chain seq x y z
N MET A 1 62.10 34.07 -19.99
CA MET A 1 61.31 34.63 -18.87
C MET A 1 59.95 33.94 -18.89
N ILE A 2 59.83 32.81 -18.19
CA ILE A 2 58.64 31.94 -18.19
C ILE A 2 57.77 32.37 -17.00
N LYS A 3 56.56 32.87 -17.26
CA LYS A 3 55.53 33.02 -16.21
C LYS A 3 54.52 31.89 -16.38
N SER A 4 54.64 30.92 -15.49
CA SER A 4 53.66 29.86 -15.27
C SER A 4 52.32 30.46 -14.86
N PHE A 5 51.26 30.11 -15.59
CA PHE A 5 49.87 30.28 -15.16
C PHE A 5 49.26 28.88 -15.05
N LEU A 6 49.22 28.36 -13.84
CA LEU A 6 48.13 27.49 -13.41
C LEU A 6 47.24 28.39 -12.53
N PRO A 7 45.91 28.34 -12.66
CA PRO A 7 45.22 27.69 -11.56
C PRO A 7 43.91 26.97 -11.90
N LEU A 8 43.64 25.99 -11.03
CA LEU A 8 42.33 25.56 -10.55
C LEU A 8 41.29 25.11 -11.59
N LEU A 9 41.42 23.86 -12.00
CA LEU A 9 40.27 23.11 -12.51
C LEU A 9 40.29 21.69 -11.95
N LEU A 10 40.26 21.54 -10.62
CA LEU A 10 40.19 20.22 -9.98
C LEU A 10 39.73 20.20 -8.52
N LEU A 11 38.95 21.19 -8.06
CA LEU A 11 38.36 21.17 -6.71
C LEU A 11 36.84 20.98 -6.64
N PHE A 12 36.13 20.92 -7.77
CA PHE A 12 34.68 20.67 -7.76
C PHE A 12 34.29 19.21 -8.07
N ALA A 13 35.19 18.40 -8.62
CA ALA A 13 34.87 17.00 -8.97
C ALA A 13 35.04 16.01 -7.79
N VAL A 14 35.80 16.38 -6.75
CA VAL A 14 36.07 15.45 -5.63
C VAL A 14 34.97 15.52 -4.56
N GLN A 15 34.26 16.65 -4.42
CA GLN A 15 33.16 16.77 -3.45
C GLN A 15 31.86 16.10 -3.91
N SER A 16 31.64 15.91 -5.21
CA SER A 16 30.43 15.27 -5.73
C SER A 16 30.44 13.75 -5.54
N VAL A 17 31.62 13.11 -5.56
CA VAL A 17 31.73 11.65 -5.41
C VAL A 17 31.56 11.20 -3.95
N LEU A 18 31.99 12.03 -2.98
CA LEU A 18 31.88 11.71 -1.55
C LEU A 18 30.48 11.97 -0.95
N SER A 19 29.60 12.72 -1.63
CA SER A 19 28.22 12.94 -1.15
C SER A 19 27.27 11.82 -1.57
N GLN A 20 27.61 11.04 -2.59
CA GLN A 20 26.76 9.97 -3.12
C GLN A 20 26.82 8.70 -2.25
N GLU A 21 27.97 8.47 -1.60
CA GLU A 21 28.24 7.31 -0.73
C GLU A 21 27.69 7.47 0.71
N THR A 22 27.25 8.67 1.12
CA THR A 22 26.72 8.92 2.47
C THR A 22 25.19 8.87 2.58
N PHE A 23 24.47 8.74 1.46
CA PHE A 23 23.02 8.62 1.48
C PHE A 23 22.56 7.18 1.78
N ILE A 24 23.27 6.17 1.25
CA ILE A 24 22.90 4.76 1.43
C ILE A 24 23.32 4.25 2.83
N SER A 25 24.42 4.74 3.40
CA SER A 25 24.92 4.27 4.71
C SER A 25 24.20 4.86 5.94
N LYS A 26 23.37 5.90 5.78
CA LYS A 26 22.66 6.56 6.89
C LYS A 26 21.25 6.04 7.14
N ILE A 27 20.74 5.13 6.31
CA ILE A 27 19.48 4.42 6.58
C ILE A 27 19.83 3.18 7.42
N ASN A 28 20.39 3.41 8.62
CA ASN A 28 20.58 2.36 9.62
C ASN A 28 19.34 2.38 10.52
N ILE A 29 18.21 1.88 9.98
CA ILE A 29 16.95 1.73 10.71
C ILE A 29 17.06 0.42 11.49
N GLY A 30 17.92 0.39 12.52
CA GLY A 30 18.10 -0.80 13.36
C GLY A 30 18.62 -2.04 12.62
N ALA A 31 19.05 -3.02 13.40
CA ALA A 31 19.57 -4.27 12.86
C ALA A 31 18.37 -5.15 12.44
N TYR A 32 17.85 -4.97 11.23
CA TYR A 32 16.77 -5.80 10.66
C TYR A 32 17.15 -6.25 9.25
N GLU A 33 16.90 -7.52 8.91
CA GLU A 33 17.13 -8.04 7.55
C GLU A 33 15.83 -8.12 6.73
N HIS A 34 15.99 -7.89 5.42
CA HIS A 34 15.03 -8.05 4.32
C HIS A 34 13.72 -7.24 4.38
N TYR A 35 13.63 -6.22 3.51
CA TYR A 35 12.46 -5.36 3.36
C TYR A 35 11.54 -5.87 2.24
N SER A 36 10.45 -6.56 2.59
CA SER A 36 9.41 -6.92 1.62
C SER A 36 8.28 -5.87 1.63
N ARG A 37 7.80 -5.50 0.43
CA ARG A 37 6.73 -4.50 0.18
C ARG A 37 7.02 -3.13 0.80
N ASN A 38 7.99 -2.41 0.23
CA ASN A 38 8.22 -1.00 0.55
C ASN A 38 7.26 -0.10 -0.23
N HIS A 39 6.74 0.92 0.44
CA HIS A 39 5.93 1.98 -0.14
C HIS A 39 6.70 3.29 -0.06
N ILE A 40 6.76 4.01 -1.18
CA ILE A 40 7.24 5.39 -1.26
C ILE A 40 6.11 6.24 -1.81
N ILE A 41 5.76 7.31 -1.10
CA ILE A 41 4.73 8.25 -1.53
C ILE A 41 5.24 9.68 -1.38
N ALA A 42 5.15 10.47 -2.45
CA ALA A 42 5.45 11.89 -2.40
C ALA A 42 4.36 12.64 -1.60
N THR A 43 4.78 13.61 -0.79
CA THR A 43 3.86 14.54 -0.14
C THR A 43 3.62 15.76 -1.04
N GLU A 44 2.50 16.45 -0.87
CA GLU A 44 2.21 17.68 -1.66
C GLU A 44 3.29 18.76 -1.48
N GLY A 45 3.95 18.81 -0.32
CA GLY A 45 5.08 19.71 -0.05
C GLY A 45 6.42 19.28 -0.68
N GLY A 46 6.42 18.27 -1.55
CA GLY A 46 7.61 17.77 -2.25
C GLY A 46 8.54 16.89 -1.40
N GLY A 47 8.12 16.49 -0.19
CA GLY A 47 8.80 15.49 0.62
C GLY A 47 8.33 14.08 0.31
N TRP A 48 8.70 13.12 1.16
CA TRP A 48 8.40 11.69 0.93
C TRP A 48 8.02 10.99 2.23
N VAL A 49 7.07 10.07 2.16
CA VAL A 49 6.80 9.08 3.20
C VAL A 49 7.23 7.71 2.70
N ILE A 50 8.03 7.01 3.51
CA ILE A 50 8.51 5.66 3.24
C ILE A 50 7.91 4.74 4.30
N SER A 51 7.37 3.60 3.89
CA SER A 51 6.96 2.54 4.79
C SER A 51 7.52 1.21 4.30
N GLY A 52 7.86 0.33 5.22
CA GLY A 52 8.38 -0.99 4.90
C GLY A 52 8.16 -1.97 6.06
N ASN A 53 8.04 -3.24 5.72
CA ASN A 53 7.98 -4.31 6.71
C ASN A 53 9.40 -4.70 7.13
N PHE A 54 9.58 -5.10 8.40
CA PHE A 54 10.87 -5.56 8.92
C PHE A 54 10.72 -6.88 9.71
N HIS A 55 11.80 -7.67 9.73
CA HIS A 55 11.94 -8.89 10.50
C HIS A 55 12.87 -8.66 11.69
N SER A 56 12.52 -9.15 12.88
CA SER A 56 13.45 -9.17 14.02
C SER A 56 14.54 -10.21 13.79
N LEU A 57 15.77 -9.91 14.23
CA LEU A 57 16.94 -10.79 14.10
C LEU A 57 16.86 -12.09 14.90
N THR A 58 15.80 -12.31 15.67
CA THR A 58 15.62 -13.51 16.50
C THR A 58 15.22 -14.77 15.72
N GLY A 59 15.38 -14.76 14.38
CA GLY A 59 15.22 -15.96 13.54
C GLY A 59 13.79 -16.26 13.08
N ASN A 60 12.85 -15.30 13.23
CA ASN A 60 11.49 -15.45 12.72
C ASN A 60 11.41 -15.05 11.22
N PHE A 61 10.96 -15.98 10.39
CA PHE A 61 10.74 -15.76 8.94
C PHE A 61 9.53 -14.87 8.61
N PHE A 62 8.81 -14.37 9.61
CA PHE A 62 7.64 -13.51 9.43
C PHE A 62 7.97 -12.06 9.81
N PRO A 63 7.43 -11.05 9.09
CA PRO A 63 7.58 -9.66 9.50
C PRO A 63 7.03 -9.47 10.92
N ASN A 64 7.78 -8.82 11.80
CA ASN A 64 7.35 -8.58 13.17
C ASN A 64 6.76 -7.17 13.34
N GLY A 65 6.97 -6.30 12.35
CA GLY A 65 6.39 -4.99 12.32
C GLY A 65 6.63 -4.26 11.00
N PHE A 66 6.29 -2.98 11.03
CA PHE A 66 6.59 -2.05 9.95
C PHE A 66 7.06 -0.72 10.51
N PHE A 67 7.77 0.04 9.68
CA PHE A 67 8.18 1.39 9.99
C PHE A 67 7.48 2.39 9.07
N ILE A 68 7.43 3.65 9.51
CA ILE A 68 7.08 4.80 8.68
C ILE A 68 8.12 5.89 8.91
N LEU A 69 8.70 6.39 7.83
CA LEU A 69 9.65 7.49 7.84
C LEU A 69 9.11 8.63 7.00
N LYS A 70 9.21 9.85 7.50
CA LYS A 70 8.85 11.07 6.76
C LYS A 70 10.07 11.92 6.53
N TYR A 71 10.27 12.33 5.29
CA TYR A 71 11.37 13.16 4.84
C TYR A 71 10.85 14.47 4.22
N ASN A 72 11.64 15.53 4.32
CA ASN A 72 11.39 16.74 3.53
C ASN A 72 11.93 16.61 2.09
N SER A 73 11.69 17.63 1.27
CA SER A 73 12.12 17.67 -0.14
C SER A 73 13.62 17.62 -0.36
N CYS A 74 14.42 17.94 0.66
CA CYS A 74 15.89 17.84 0.62
C CYS A 74 16.41 16.48 1.13
N GLY A 75 15.53 15.54 1.46
CA GLY A 75 15.92 14.22 1.98
C GLY A 75 16.33 14.21 3.46
N LYS A 76 16.01 15.27 4.23
CA LYS A 76 16.19 15.27 5.70
C LYS A 76 15.03 14.54 6.37
N LEU A 77 15.35 13.57 7.24
CA LEU A 77 14.37 12.89 8.08
C LEU A 77 13.69 13.90 9.01
N LEU A 78 12.37 14.00 8.93
CA LEU A 78 11.53 14.82 9.81
C LEU A 78 11.12 14.03 11.05
N TRP A 79 10.66 12.79 10.85
CA TRP A 79 10.35 11.85 11.93
C TRP A 79 10.33 10.40 11.41
N GLY A 80 10.48 9.45 12.34
CA GLY A 80 10.32 8.01 12.09
C GLY A 80 9.54 7.34 13.21
N LYS A 81 8.71 6.35 12.87
CA LYS A 81 7.94 5.54 13.82
C LYS A 81 8.00 4.07 13.44
N GLU A 82 8.08 3.21 14.46
CA GLU A 82 8.07 1.75 14.31
C GLU A 82 6.83 1.17 15.00
N PHE A 83 6.29 0.11 14.41
CA PHE A 83 5.10 -0.59 14.89
C PHE A 83 5.39 -2.09 14.97
N ASP A 84 5.89 -2.53 16.13
CA ASP A 84 6.29 -3.92 16.42
C ASP A 84 5.14 -4.69 17.10
N LYS A 85 4.22 -5.24 16.28
CA LYS A 85 2.99 -5.91 16.75
C LYS A 85 2.57 -7.11 15.91
N ASN A 86 3.52 -7.80 15.28
CA ASN A 86 3.25 -8.81 14.26
C ASN A 86 2.31 -8.25 13.17
N LEU A 87 2.62 -7.07 12.68
CA LEU A 87 1.84 -6.39 11.64
C LEU A 87 2.66 -6.38 10.37
N SER A 88 1.99 -6.67 9.25
CA SER A 88 2.54 -6.41 7.93
C SER A 88 1.64 -5.44 7.19
N VAL A 89 2.23 -4.37 6.68
CA VAL A 89 1.57 -3.40 5.81
C VAL A 89 1.54 -3.96 4.39
N GLN A 90 0.36 -3.85 3.77
CA GLN A 90 0.11 -4.24 2.39
C GLN A 90 0.02 -3.04 1.46
N ASP A 91 -0.57 -1.92 1.93
CA ASP A 91 -0.61 -0.67 1.18
C ASP A 91 -0.71 0.55 2.11
N LEU A 92 -0.32 1.71 1.58
CA LEU A 92 -0.30 3.02 2.23
C LEU A 92 -0.86 4.07 1.26
N LYS A 93 -1.68 5.00 1.76
CA LYS A 93 -2.07 6.22 1.04
C LYS A 93 -1.93 7.45 1.91
N LEU A 94 -1.73 8.60 1.26
CA LEU A 94 -1.86 9.91 1.88
C LEU A 94 -3.22 10.51 1.53
N SER A 95 -3.87 11.14 2.50
CA SER A 95 -4.95 12.09 2.21
C SER A 95 -4.35 13.41 1.71
N GLY A 96 -5.16 14.27 1.08
CA GLY A 96 -4.74 15.61 0.67
C GLY A 96 -4.23 16.47 1.85
N ASN A 97 -4.67 16.18 3.09
CA ASN A 97 -4.19 16.88 4.28
C ASN A 97 -2.89 16.30 4.87
N GLY A 98 -2.30 15.31 4.20
CA GLY A 98 -1.07 14.65 4.64
C GLY A 98 -1.25 13.64 5.78
N GLU A 99 -2.49 13.27 6.12
CA GLU A 99 -2.79 12.12 6.97
C GLU A 99 -2.39 10.83 6.26
N ILE A 100 -1.92 9.84 7.01
CA ILE A 100 -1.41 8.58 6.50
C ILE A 100 -2.43 7.49 6.80
N LEU A 101 -2.85 6.76 5.78
CA LEU A 101 -3.75 5.62 5.92
C LEU A 101 -3.04 4.35 5.45
N LEU A 102 -3.07 3.32 6.30
CA LEU A 102 -2.43 2.04 6.03
C LEU A 102 -3.43 0.91 6.25
N ALA A 103 -3.31 -0.14 5.45
CA ALA A 103 -3.96 -1.41 5.75
C ALA A 103 -2.99 -2.57 5.61
N GLY A 104 -3.31 -3.62 6.34
CA GLY A 104 -2.55 -4.84 6.25
C GLY A 104 -3.08 -5.94 7.13
N SER A 105 -2.19 -6.86 7.47
CA SER A 105 -2.52 -8.13 8.13
C SER A 105 -1.81 -8.24 9.46
N LEU A 106 -2.50 -8.84 10.43
CA LEU A 106 -1.85 -9.36 11.62
C LEU A 106 -1.25 -10.71 11.24
N ILE A 107 0.04 -10.88 11.49
CA ILE A 107 0.76 -12.11 11.23
C ILE A 107 0.65 -13.01 12.45
N SER A 108 -0.23 -14.01 12.35
CA SER A 108 -0.26 -15.15 13.26
C SER A 108 -0.60 -16.40 12.46
N SER A 109 -0.28 -17.57 12.99
CA SER A 109 -0.43 -18.87 12.30
C SER A 109 -1.87 -19.19 11.86
N LEU A 110 -2.87 -18.45 12.36
CA LEU A 110 -4.28 -18.65 12.08
C LEU A 110 -5.03 -17.35 11.72
N SER A 111 -4.32 -16.23 11.58
CA SER A 111 -4.95 -14.91 11.52
C SER A 111 -5.67 -14.66 10.18
N ARG A 112 -7.00 -14.52 10.29
CA ARG A 112 -7.85 -13.81 9.31
C ARG A 112 -7.88 -12.30 9.56
N GLU A 113 -7.20 -11.87 10.61
CA GLU A 113 -7.29 -10.51 11.12
C GLU A 113 -6.48 -9.57 10.22
N LYS A 114 -7.18 -8.56 9.74
CA LYS A 114 -6.64 -7.41 9.04
C LYS A 114 -6.73 -6.19 9.93
N PHE A 115 -5.97 -5.16 9.57
CA PHE A 115 -6.06 -3.86 10.22
C PHE A 115 -6.20 -2.75 9.21
N LEU A 116 -6.80 -1.65 9.70
CA LEU A 116 -6.82 -0.35 9.09
C LEU A 116 -6.33 0.65 10.13
N LEU A 117 -5.32 1.44 9.78
CA LEU A 117 -4.68 2.40 10.68
C LEU A 117 -4.60 3.75 9.99
N LYS A 118 -5.19 4.77 10.63
CA LYS A 118 -5.07 6.16 10.23
C LYS A 118 -4.18 6.91 11.21
N LEU A 119 -3.20 7.61 10.69
CA LEU A 119 -2.30 8.49 11.42
C LEU A 119 -2.44 9.93 10.92
N ASP A 120 -2.20 10.89 11.80
CA ASP A 120 -2.06 12.29 11.40
C ASP A 120 -0.73 12.53 10.64
N LYS A 121 -0.53 13.75 10.17
CA LYS A 121 0.68 14.16 9.42
C LYS A 121 2.00 14.04 10.21
N ASP A 122 1.92 13.89 11.52
CA ASP A 122 3.03 13.75 12.46
C ASP A 122 3.18 12.29 12.95
N GLY A 123 2.38 11.37 12.37
CA GLY A 123 2.40 9.94 12.64
C GLY A 123 1.69 9.53 13.93
N ASN A 124 0.86 10.38 14.54
CA ASN A 124 0.08 10.00 15.72
C ASN A 124 -1.20 9.30 15.31
N SER A 125 -1.62 8.30 16.10
CA SER A 125 -2.83 7.53 15.80
C SER A 125 -4.08 8.39 15.86
N VAL A 126 -4.78 8.51 14.73
CA VAL A 126 -6.15 9.06 14.66
C VAL A 126 -7.14 7.94 14.99
N PHE A 127 -7.01 6.80 14.31
CA PHE A 127 -7.77 5.60 14.66
C PHE A 127 -7.04 4.32 14.24
N GLY A 128 -7.35 3.23 14.94
CA GLY A 128 -7.04 1.86 14.50
C GLY A 128 -8.31 1.01 14.50
N ARG A 129 -8.44 0.14 13.50
CA ARG A 129 -9.50 -0.87 13.39
C ARG A 129 -8.87 -2.22 13.09
N LYS A 130 -9.39 -3.26 13.74
CA LYS A 130 -9.18 -4.64 13.35
C LYS A 130 -10.46 -5.17 12.74
N PHE A 131 -10.34 -6.03 11.74
CA PHE A 131 -11.48 -6.69 11.14
C PHE A 131 -11.06 -8.05 10.59
N ASN A 132 -12.01 -8.97 10.45
CA ASN A 132 -11.77 -10.27 9.87
C ASN A 132 -12.31 -10.30 8.45
N ILE A 133 -11.60 -11.02 7.57
CA ILE A 133 -12.14 -11.44 6.29
C ILE A 133 -12.51 -12.91 6.40
N GLU A 134 -13.69 -13.28 5.93
CA GLU A 134 -14.25 -14.62 6.14
C GLU A 134 -13.35 -15.72 5.53
N TRP A 135 -12.69 -15.42 4.42
CA TRP A 135 -11.79 -16.36 3.75
C TRP A 135 -10.43 -16.42 4.46
N ARG A 136 -10.02 -17.64 4.87
CA ARG A 136 -8.79 -17.86 5.65
C ARG A 136 -7.52 -17.38 4.94
N THR A 137 -7.50 -17.51 3.62
CA THR A 137 -6.38 -17.19 2.73
C THR A 137 -6.45 -15.76 2.20
N ALA A 138 -7.38 -14.94 2.70
CA ALA A 138 -7.56 -13.58 2.21
C ALA A 138 -6.28 -12.75 2.40
N SER A 139 -5.81 -12.18 1.30
CA SER A 139 -4.68 -11.26 1.23
C SER A 139 -5.18 -9.89 0.78
N LEU A 140 -4.69 -8.83 1.44
CA LEU A 140 -4.94 -7.47 0.96
C LEU A 140 -3.90 -7.09 -0.09
N ASN A 141 -4.37 -6.46 -1.17
CA ASN A 141 -3.54 -6.07 -2.30
C ASN A 141 -3.46 -4.55 -2.44
N SER A 142 -4.56 -3.83 -2.22
CA SER A 142 -4.55 -2.38 -2.40
C SER A 142 -5.46 -1.66 -1.41
N LEU A 143 -5.10 -0.40 -1.16
CA LEU A 143 -5.89 0.57 -0.42
C LEU A 143 -6.11 1.79 -1.32
N SER A 144 -7.34 2.28 -1.39
CA SER A 144 -7.68 3.48 -2.17
C SER A 144 -8.67 4.36 -1.40
N LEU A 145 -8.73 5.63 -1.79
CA LEU A 145 -9.63 6.63 -1.22
C LEU A 145 -10.52 7.21 -2.33
N ASP A 146 -11.80 7.44 -2.03
CA ASP A 146 -12.62 8.33 -2.87
C ASP A 146 -12.46 9.81 -2.46
N GLU A 147 -13.08 10.71 -3.22
CA GLU A 147 -13.01 12.16 -2.96
C GLU A 147 -13.62 12.57 -1.61
N SER A 148 -14.50 11.73 -1.04
CA SER A 148 -15.07 11.93 0.31
C SER A 148 -14.20 11.31 1.41
N GLY A 149 -13.08 10.69 1.07
CA GLY A 149 -12.20 10.00 2.01
C GLY A 149 -12.72 8.64 2.47
N ASN A 150 -13.75 8.08 1.81
CA ASN A 150 -14.13 6.69 2.05
C ASN A 150 -13.01 5.76 1.57
N ILE A 151 -12.87 4.65 2.27
CA ILE A 151 -11.72 3.78 2.16
C ILE A 151 -12.15 2.51 1.45
N PHE A 152 -11.41 2.16 0.40
CA PHE A 152 -11.61 0.93 -0.36
C PHE A 152 -10.39 0.04 -0.15
N LEU A 153 -10.65 -1.18 0.31
CA LEU A 153 -9.65 -2.23 0.38
C LEU A 153 -10.00 -3.30 -0.63
N THR A 154 -9.01 -3.75 -1.40
CA THR A 154 -9.18 -4.90 -2.28
C THR A 154 -8.13 -5.96 -2.04
N GLY A 155 -8.49 -7.17 -2.44
CA GLY A 155 -7.67 -8.33 -2.21
C GLY A 155 -8.23 -9.57 -2.88
N ASP A 156 -7.53 -10.66 -2.69
CA ASP A 156 -7.90 -11.98 -3.17
C ASP A 156 -7.89 -13.00 -2.02
N ALA A 157 -8.58 -14.11 -2.22
CA ALA A 157 -8.56 -15.26 -1.35
C ALA A 157 -8.62 -16.55 -2.16
N HIS A 158 -8.14 -17.65 -1.60
CA HIS A 158 -8.15 -18.96 -2.25
C HIS A 158 -9.02 -19.96 -1.47
N ASN A 159 -9.79 -20.80 -2.17
CA ASN A 159 -10.27 -22.02 -1.55
C ASN A 159 -9.09 -23.00 -1.36
N ASN A 160 -9.01 -23.69 -0.22
CA ASN A 160 -7.99 -24.71 0.03
C ASN A 160 -8.29 -26.05 -0.69
N SER A 161 -9.14 -26.03 -1.72
CA SER A 161 -9.56 -27.21 -2.50
C SER A 161 -8.86 -27.21 -3.85
N ALA A 162 -8.58 -28.41 -4.38
CA ALA A 162 -7.88 -28.63 -5.65
C ALA A 162 -8.54 -27.98 -6.88
N ASP A 163 -9.80 -27.52 -6.78
CA ASP A 163 -10.49 -26.71 -7.78
C ASP A 163 -10.25 -25.21 -7.53
N GLU A 164 -9.00 -24.79 -7.76
CA GLU A 164 -8.42 -23.46 -7.50
C GLU A 164 -9.19 -22.30 -8.17
N ARG A 165 -10.24 -21.83 -7.50
CA ARG A 165 -10.83 -20.52 -7.83
C ARG A 165 -10.40 -19.52 -6.77
N GLY A 166 -9.60 -18.55 -7.22
CA GLY A 166 -9.39 -17.32 -6.47
C GLY A 166 -10.67 -16.50 -6.41
N PHE A 167 -11.00 -16.00 -5.24
CA PHE A 167 -12.04 -15.01 -5.02
C PHE A 167 -11.38 -13.66 -4.94
N GLU A 168 -11.92 -12.68 -5.64
CA GLU A 168 -11.55 -11.30 -5.42
C GLU A 168 -12.58 -10.63 -4.54
N PHE A 169 -12.16 -9.62 -3.78
CA PHE A 169 -13.09 -8.86 -2.98
C PHE A 169 -12.74 -7.39 -2.93
N VAL A 170 -13.79 -6.60 -2.65
CA VAL A 170 -13.67 -5.20 -2.24
C VAL A 170 -14.44 -5.00 -0.94
N ILE A 171 -13.88 -4.18 -0.05
CA ILE A 171 -14.50 -3.75 1.19
C ILE A 171 -14.46 -2.22 1.21
N LYS A 172 -15.59 -1.60 1.50
CA LYS A 172 -15.72 -0.15 1.69
C LYS A 172 -15.92 0.17 3.16
N PHE A 173 -15.13 1.13 3.65
CA PHE A 173 -15.31 1.79 4.95
C PHE A 173 -15.56 3.29 4.72
N ASN A 174 -16.16 3.96 5.69
CA ASN A 174 -16.25 5.42 5.68
C ASN A 174 -14.91 6.06 6.11
N SER A 175 -14.83 7.40 6.07
CA SER A 175 -13.65 8.18 6.47
C SER A 175 -13.21 7.99 7.92
N GLU A 176 -14.10 7.54 8.80
CA GLU A 176 -13.83 7.23 10.22
C GLU A 176 -13.45 5.74 10.43
N GLY A 177 -13.32 4.96 9.36
CA GLY A 177 -12.96 3.55 9.39
C GLY A 177 -14.12 2.62 9.82
N ASN A 178 -15.37 3.06 9.72
CA ASN A 178 -16.53 2.23 9.95
C ASN A 178 -16.89 1.46 8.69
N TYR A 179 -17.17 0.16 8.82
CA TYR A 179 -17.57 -0.69 7.71
C TYR A 179 -18.88 -0.20 7.06
N ILE A 180 -18.93 -0.18 5.72
CA ILE A 180 -20.13 0.14 4.94
C ILE A 180 -20.66 -1.12 4.24
N TRP A 181 -19.86 -1.70 3.34
CA TRP A 181 -20.22 -2.89 2.57
C TRP A 181 -18.98 -3.64 2.09
N HIS A 182 -19.15 -4.91 1.70
CA HIS A 182 -18.16 -5.65 0.93
C HIS A 182 -18.83 -6.43 -0.20
N LYS A 183 -18.04 -6.85 -1.19
CA LYS A 183 -18.48 -7.73 -2.25
C LYS A 183 -17.34 -8.64 -2.69
N GLY A 184 -17.65 -9.93 -2.87
CA GLY A 184 -16.74 -10.93 -3.42
C GLY A 184 -17.12 -11.36 -4.83
N PHE A 185 -16.15 -11.86 -5.60
CA PHE A 185 -16.28 -12.31 -6.98
C PHE A 185 -15.64 -13.69 -7.14
N ASP A 186 -16.44 -14.71 -7.45
CA ASP A 186 -15.97 -16.06 -7.75
C ASP A 186 -15.67 -16.20 -9.24
N VAL A 187 -14.63 -15.50 -9.71
CA VAL A 187 -14.22 -15.54 -11.13
C VAL A 187 -12.81 -16.07 -11.35
N GLY A 188 -12.20 -16.64 -10.31
CA GLY A 188 -10.91 -17.31 -10.38
C GLY A 188 -9.72 -16.35 -10.55
N GLY A 189 -9.90 -15.04 -10.35
CA GLY A 189 -8.83 -14.07 -10.47
C GLY A 189 -7.69 -14.32 -9.47
N TYR A 190 -6.44 -14.11 -9.89
CA TYR A 190 -5.25 -14.26 -9.04
C TYR A 190 -4.55 -12.91 -8.77
N TRP A 191 -4.79 -11.89 -9.61
CA TRP A 191 -3.97 -10.66 -9.66
C TRP A 191 -4.81 -9.42 -9.93
N GLY A 192 -6.06 -9.42 -9.46
CA GLY A 192 -6.98 -8.35 -9.78
C GLY A 192 -6.53 -6.98 -9.27
N TYR A 193 -6.76 -5.96 -10.08
CA TYR A 193 -6.52 -4.57 -9.74
C TYR A 193 -7.84 -3.86 -9.46
N SER A 194 -7.77 -2.81 -8.64
CA SER A 194 -8.93 -1.97 -8.41
C SER A 194 -8.60 -0.49 -8.59
N LEU A 195 -9.60 0.26 -9.02
CA LEU A 195 -9.52 1.71 -9.16
C LEU A 195 -10.81 2.33 -8.65
N VAL A 196 -10.70 3.21 -7.66
CA VAL A 196 -11.83 4.01 -7.19
C VAL A 196 -12.19 5.04 -8.26
N THR A 197 -13.49 5.15 -8.55
CA THR A 197 -14.01 6.07 -9.57
C THR A 197 -14.54 7.35 -8.94
N LYS A 198 -14.58 8.45 -9.71
CA LYS A 198 -15.01 9.77 -9.21
C LYS A 198 -16.42 9.80 -8.63
N ASP A 199 -17.30 8.92 -9.10
CA ASP A 199 -18.65 8.74 -8.57
C ASP A 199 -18.71 7.97 -7.22
N GLY A 200 -17.56 7.69 -6.60
CA GLY A 200 -17.45 6.96 -5.33
C GLY A 200 -17.68 5.46 -5.44
N GLY A 201 -17.69 4.91 -6.67
CA GLY A 201 -17.67 3.49 -6.95
C GLY A 201 -16.25 2.91 -7.11
N VAL A 202 -16.17 1.69 -7.65
CA VAL A 202 -14.89 1.01 -7.91
C VAL A 202 -14.96 0.22 -9.22
N LEU A 203 -13.88 0.29 -10.00
CA LEU A 203 -13.59 -0.62 -11.10
C LEU A 203 -12.70 -1.74 -10.59
N ILE A 204 -13.03 -2.99 -10.91
CA ILE A 204 -12.24 -4.17 -10.53
C ILE A 204 -11.93 -4.97 -11.78
N ASP A 205 -10.65 -5.11 -12.10
CA ASP A 205 -10.15 -6.04 -13.10
C ASP A 205 -9.73 -7.32 -12.40
N SER A 206 -10.23 -8.48 -12.81
CA SER A 206 -9.91 -9.75 -12.15
C SER A 206 -8.67 -10.48 -12.67
N GLY A 207 -7.98 -9.90 -13.64
CA GLY A 207 -6.82 -10.54 -14.29
C GLY A 207 -7.16 -11.80 -15.10
N ARG A 208 -8.42 -12.24 -15.13
CA ARG A 208 -8.93 -13.29 -16.03
C ARG A 208 -9.87 -12.73 -17.12
N GLY A 209 -9.73 -11.44 -17.43
CA GLY A 209 -10.54 -10.79 -18.46
C GLY A 209 -11.92 -10.34 -18.00
N PHE A 210 -12.23 -10.40 -16.70
CA PHE A 210 -13.43 -9.75 -16.17
C PHE A 210 -13.10 -8.35 -15.66
N LEU A 211 -13.91 -7.38 -16.08
CA LEU A 211 -13.91 -6.02 -15.56
C LEU A 211 -15.29 -5.71 -15.00
N TYR A 212 -15.36 -5.34 -13.72
CA TYR A 212 -16.58 -4.94 -13.03
C TYR A 212 -16.57 -3.45 -12.76
N LYS A 213 -17.73 -2.83 -12.90
CA LYS A 213 -18.01 -1.54 -12.28
C LYS A 213 -19.03 -1.73 -11.18
N ILE A 214 -18.68 -1.22 -10.00
CA ILE A 214 -19.54 -1.23 -8.82
C ILE A 214 -19.79 0.23 -8.45
N ASN A 215 -21.04 0.55 -8.13
CA ASN A 215 -21.38 1.88 -7.64
C ASN A 215 -21.02 2.07 -6.17
N SER A 216 -21.20 3.30 -5.68
CA SER A 216 -20.89 3.69 -4.31
C SER A 216 -21.64 2.91 -3.22
N ASN A 217 -22.74 2.25 -3.59
CA ASN A 217 -23.59 1.43 -2.72
C ASN A 217 -23.31 -0.08 -2.82
N GLY A 218 -22.29 -0.50 -3.57
CA GLY A 218 -21.90 -1.91 -3.69
C GLY A 218 -22.68 -2.72 -4.74
N LYS A 219 -23.54 -2.08 -5.54
CA LYS A 219 -24.25 -2.76 -6.65
C LYS A 219 -23.39 -2.77 -7.91
N ILE A 220 -23.40 -3.90 -8.62
CA ILE A 220 -22.75 -4.00 -9.93
C ILE A 220 -23.57 -3.15 -10.91
N GLU A 221 -22.93 -2.19 -11.56
CA GLU A 221 -23.55 -1.37 -12.62
C GLU A 221 -23.42 -2.07 -13.97
N TRP A 222 -22.24 -2.64 -14.23
CA TRP A 222 -21.99 -3.48 -15.39
C TRP A 222 -20.79 -4.39 -15.13
N ALA A 223 -20.70 -5.44 -15.92
CA ALA A 223 -19.54 -6.34 -15.95
C ALA A 223 -19.22 -6.69 -17.40
N LYS A 224 -17.94 -6.91 -17.70
CA LYS A 224 -17.49 -7.24 -19.05
C LYS A 224 -16.53 -8.41 -18.99
N TYR A 225 -16.69 -9.37 -19.89
CA TYR A 225 -15.74 -10.45 -20.13
C TYR A 225 -15.03 -10.25 -21.47
N GLY A 226 -13.70 -10.36 -21.47
CA GLY A 226 -12.84 -10.14 -22.63
C GLY A 226 -12.51 -8.65 -22.85
N TYR A 227 -11.22 -8.29 -22.78
CA TYR A 227 -10.76 -6.91 -22.96
C TYR A 227 -11.06 -6.32 -24.35
N TYR A 228 -11.33 -7.18 -25.34
CA TYR A 228 -11.66 -6.80 -26.72
C TYR A 228 -13.13 -7.10 -27.03
N GLY A 229 -13.98 -6.06 -27.10
CA GLY A 229 -15.24 -6.13 -27.84
C GLY A 229 -16.52 -6.63 -27.16
N GLY A 230 -16.56 -6.89 -25.86
CA GLY A 230 -17.84 -7.19 -25.16
C GLY A 230 -18.75 -5.96 -24.99
N LYS A 231 -20.08 -6.18 -25.04
CA LYS A 231 -21.09 -5.15 -24.74
C LYS A 231 -21.05 -4.73 -23.26
N CYS A 232 -21.38 -3.47 -23.00
CA CYS A 232 -21.58 -2.95 -21.64
C CYS A 232 -22.96 -3.42 -21.16
N GLU A 233 -23.05 -4.64 -20.65
CA GLU A 233 -24.30 -5.19 -20.12
C GLU A 233 -24.02 -5.73 -18.70
N PRO A 234 -24.96 -5.61 -17.75
CA PRO A 234 -24.82 -6.23 -16.44
C PRO A 234 -24.72 -7.75 -16.63
N ILE A 235 -23.58 -8.34 -16.25
CA ILE A 235 -23.51 -9.79 -16.04
C ILE A 235 -23.91 -9.99 -14.59
N GLU A 236 -25.14 -10.47 -14.38
CA GLU A 236 -25.50 -11.07 -13.09
C GLU A 236 -24.72 -12.37 -12.98
N VAL A 237 -23.86 -12.46 -11.96
CA VAL A 237 -23.19 -13.69 -11.52
C VAL A 237 -23.91 -14.18 -10.27
#